data_AF-A0A4R8ZH45-F1
#
_entry.id   AF-A0A4R8ZH45-F1
#
_cell.length_a   1.000
_cell.length_b   1.000
_cell.length_c   1.000
_cell.angle_alpha   90.00
_cell.angle_beta   90.00
_cell.angle_gamma   90.00
#
_symmetry.space_group_name_H-M   'P 1'
#
loop_
_entity.id
_entity.type
_entity.pdbx_description
1 polymer ?
#
loop_
_entity_poly.entity_id
_entity_poly.type
_entity_poly.pdbx_seq_one_letter_code
_entity_poly.pdbx_strand_id
1 'polypeptide(L)'
;MNAELPDLERTVDEGLLIAVSAVRMAVKNDIIVGALREHDDYDAARYAADARSELRHLARQNEEYARRVSRMSKDLASMKWRLSLTDDQRHDLKQFALRLRVHERLALALDAVADDDDQVGRIVASAQRSASEEVSSAVSSKLIELAVDQREPDYAEHRNERLEAFVLINLAILKAKYEAETGEEFNEY
;
A
#
# COMPACT_ATOMS: atom_id res chain seq x y z
N MET A 1 9.71 18.16 -32.07
CA MET A 1 10.36 17.35 -31.01
C MET A 1 9.77 15.96 -31.09
N ASN A 2 10.44 15.02 -31.75
CA ASN A 2 10.00 13.62 -31.75
C ASN A 2 10.38 13.05 -30.38
N ALA A 3 9.40 12.88 -29.50
CA ALA A 3 9.59 12.09 -28.29
C ALA A 3 9.88 10.66 -28.75
N GLU A 4 11.14 10.27 -28.66
CA GLU A 4 11.58 8.88 -28.83
C GLU A 4 10.78 8.06 -27.82
N LEU A 5 9.97 7.11 -28.32
CA LEU A 5 9.13 6.28 -27.44
C LEU A 5 10.05 5.64 -26.40
N PRO A 6 9.69 5.72 -25.09
CA PRO A 6 10.53 5.14 -24.05
C PRO A 6 10.76 3.67 -24.35
N ASP A 7 11.98 3.21 -24.07
CA ASP A 7 12.34 1.81 -24.24
C ASP A 7 11.36 0.93 -23.45
N LEU A 8 10.79 -0.06 -24.13
CA LEU A 8 9.73 -0.91 -23.59
C LEU A 8 10.20 -1.63 -22.34
N GLU A 9 11.44 -2.13 -22.36
CA GLU A 9 12.03 -2.88 -21.25
C GLU A 9 12.20 -1.98 -20.03
N ARG A 10 12.82 -0.81 -20.20
CA ARG A 10 12.95 0.19 -19.14
C ARG A 10 11.59 0.59 -18.52
N THR A 11 10.56 0.77 -19.34
CA THR A 11 9.23 1.15 -18.84
C THR A 11 8.60 0.03 -18.00
N VAL A 12 8.81 -1.22 -18.39
CA VAL A 12 8.34 -2.39 -17.63
C VAL A 12 9.11 -2.51 -16.31
N ASP A 13 10.43 -2.33 -16.32
CA ASP A 13 11.26 -2.40 -15.12
C ASP A 13 10.89 -1.32 -14.10
N GLU A 14 10.72 -0.07 -14.55
CA GLU A 14 10.23 1.03 -13.71
C GLU A 14 8.83 0.71 -13.15
N GLY A 15 7.93 0.20 -13.98
CA GLY A 15 6.59 -0.22 -13.56
C GLY A 15 6.60 -1.33 -12.51
N LEU A 16 7.50 -2.31 -12.65
CA LEU A 16 7.68 -3.40 -11.70
C LEU A 16 8.19 -2.90 -10.35
N LEU A 17 9.20 -2.01 -10.35
CA LEU A 17 9.72 -1.41 -9.13
C LEU A 17 8.64 -0.63 -8.36
N ILE A 18 7.79 0.10 -9.07
CA ILE A 18 6.66 0.82 -8.48
C ILE A 18 5.66 -0.17 -7.87
N ALA A 19 5.27 -1.20 -8.62
CA ALA A 19 4.30 -2.20 -8.17
C ALA A 19 4.81 -2.97 -6.94
N VAL A 20 6.06 -3.44 -6.96
CA VAL A 20 6.69 -4.12 -5.82
C VAL A 20 6.77 -3.19 -4.60
N SER A 21 7.06 -1.91 -4.80
CA SER A 21 7.06 -0.93 -3.71
C SER A 21 5.66 -0.73 -3.12
N ALA A 22 4.61 -0.75 -3.95
CA ALA A 22 3.23 -0.67 -3.50
C ALA A 22 2.83 -1.90 -2.67
N VAL A 23 3.18 -3.12 -3.14
CA VAL A 23 2.95 -4.37 -2.40
C VAL A 23 3.67 -4.33 -1.06
N ARG A 24 4.95 -3.92 -1.03
CA ARG A 24 5.69 -3.78 0.23
C ARG A 24 4.98 -2.83 1.20
N MET A 25 4.40 -1.73 0.70
CA MET A 25 3.68 -0.78 1.53
C MET A 25 2.35 -1.35 2.06
N ALA A 26 1.63 -2.12 1.25
CA ALA A 26 0.44 -2.85 1.70
C ALA A 26 0.78 -3.85 2.82
N VAL A 27 1.78 -4.72 2.59
CA VAL A 27 2.24 -5.69 3.59
C VAL A 27 2.74 -5.02 4.87
N LYS A 28 3.43 -3.87 4.76
CA LYS A 28 3.86 -3.08 5.93
C LYS A 28 2.64 -2.66 6.77
N ASN A 29 1.60 -2.14 6.12
CA ASN A 29 0.38 -1.72 6.82
C ASN A 29 -0.31 -2.91 7.47
N ASP A 30 -0.39 -4.05 6.79
CA ASP A 30 -0.98 -5.27 7.33
C ASP A 30 -0.22 -5.76 8.58
N ILE A 31 1.11 -5.70 8.58
CA ILE A 31 1.95 -6.00 9.75
C ILE A 31 1.64 -5.06 10.91
N ILE A 32 1.54 -3.74 10.66
CA ILE A 32 1.24 -2.75 11.70
C ILE A 32 -0.15 -2.99 12.28
N VAL A 33 -1.16 -3.20 11.43
CA VAL A 33 -2.54 -3.43 11.87
C VAL A 33 -2.64 -4.74 12.65
N GLY A 34 -2.04 -5.82 12.16
CA GLY A 34 -2.02 -7.11 12.86
C GLY A 34 -1.38 -7.01 14.24
N ALA A 35 -0.24 -6.31 14.34
CA ALA A 35 0.45 -6.11 15.61
C ALA A 35 -0.36 -5.26 16.63
N LEU A 36 -1.13 -4.27 16.15
CA LEU A 36 -1.87 -3.35 17.02
C LEU A 36 -3.28 -3.83 17.38
N ARG A 37 -3.93 -4.59 16.49
CA ARG A 37 -5.35 -4.95 16.65
C ARG A 37 -5.54 -6.38 17.16
N GLU A 38 -4.74 -7.32 16.66
CA GLU A 38 -4.99 -8.75 16.85
C GLU A 38 -4.10 -9.34 17.96
N HIS A 39 -3.06 -8.63 18.41
CA HIS A 39 -2.02 -9.14 19.30
C HIS A 39 -1.39 -10.45 18.80
N ASP A 40 -1.45 -10.69 17.49
CA ASP A 40 -0.93 -11.89 16.86
C ASP A 40 0.60 -11.92 16.90
N ASP A 41 1.15 -13.10 17.17
CA ASP A 41 2.57 -13.36 16.97
C ASP A 41 2.92 -13.19 15.48
N TYR A 42 4.09 -12.61 15.22
CA TYR A 42 4.56 -12.37 13.85
C TYR A 42 4.77 -13.70 13.09
N ASP A 43 3.96 -13.92 12.05
CA ASP A 43 4.10 -15.04 11.11
C ASP A 43 4.54 -14.57 9.72
N ALA A 44 5.82 -14.81 9.39
CA ALA A 44 6.38 -14.48 8.09
C ALA A 44 5.72 -15.23 6.93
N ALA A 45 5.22 -16.45 7.15
CA ALA A 45 4.58 -17.25 6.11
C ALA A 45 3.22 -16.67 5.73
N ARG A 46 2.45 -16.19 6.71
CA ARG A 46 1.20 -15.44 6.48
C ARG A 46 1.44 -14.22 5.60
N TYR A 47 2.34 -13.33 6.00
CA TYR A 47 2.63 -12.13 5.22
C TYR A 47 3.25 -12.42 3.85
N ALA A 48 3.97 -13.53 3.70
CA ALA A 48 4.43 -13.99 2.38
C ALA A 48 3.28 -14.48 1.50
N ALA A 49 2.24 -15.11 2.07
CA ALA A 49 1.04 -15.47 1.32
C ALA A 49 0.27 -14.22 0.87
N ASP A 50 0.14 -13.23 1.74
CA ASP A 50 -0.52 -11.95 1.44
C ASP A 50 0.24 -11.18 0.34
N ALA A 51 1.56 -11.10 0.44
CA ALA A 51 2.41 -10.48 -0.59
C ALA A 51 2.23 -11.16 -1.96
N ARG A 52 2.16 -12.50 -2.01
CA ARG A 52 1.88 -13.23 -3.26
C ARG A 52 0.48 -12.96 -3.79
N SER A 53 -0.52 -12.88 -2.90
CA SER A 53 -1.90 -12.57 -3.27
C SER A 53 -1.98 -11.20 -3.94
N GLU A 54 -1.33 -10.19 -3.35
CA GLU A 54 -1.28 -8.82 -3.88
C GLU A 54 -0.53 -8.74 -5.21
N LEU A 55 0.64 -9.39 -5.34
CA LEU A 55 1.37 -9.45 -6.62
C LEU A 55 0.52 -10.07 -7.73
N ARG A 56 -0.13 -11.20 -7.45
CA ARG A 56 -1.03 -11.87 -8.40
C ARG A 56 -2.29 -11.05 -8.69
N HIS A 57 -2.77 -10.28 -7.73
CA HIS A 57 -3.89 -9.36 -7.94
C HIS A 57 -3.50 -8.27 -8.93
N LEU A 58 -2.34 -7.62 -8.74
CA LEU A 58 -1.81 -6.63 -9.66
C LEU A 58 -1.53 -7.24 -11.05
N ALA A 59 -1.01 -8.46 -11.12
CA ALA A 59 -0.81 -9.16 -12.39
C ALA A 59 -2.14 -9.32 -13.15
N ARG A 60 -3.19 -9.83 -12.49
CA ARG A 60 -4.53 -9.97 -13.09
C ARG A 60 -5.10 -8.62 -13.55
N GLN A 61 -4.95 -7.56 -12.76
CA GLN A 61 -5.40 -6.22 -13.17
C GLN A 61 -4.71 -5.74 -14.45
N ASN A 62 -3.40 -5.98 -14.58
CA ASN A 62 -2.64 -5.65 -15.78
C ASN A 62 -3.09 -6.49 -16.98
N GLU A 63 -3.35 -7.79 -16.81
CA GLU A 63 -3.91 -8.63 -17.86
C GLU A 63 -5.30 -8.16 -18.31
N GLU A 64 -6.18 -7.82 -17.37
CA GLU A 64 -7.52 -7.33 -17.68
C GLU A 64 -7.49 -6.02 -18.44
N TYR A 65 -6.59 -5.11 -18.04
CA TYR A 65 -6.34 -3.87 -18.76
C TYR A 65 -5.87 -4.15 -20.19
N ALA A 66 -4.87 -5.02 -20.36
CA ALA A 66 -4.36 -5.45 -21.65
C ALA A 66 -5.48 -6.04 -22.53
N ARG A 67 -6.30 -6.94 -21.99
CA ARG A 67 -7.45 -7.54 -22.70
C ARG A 67 -8.47 -6.48 -23.13
N ARG A 68 -8.78 -5.50 -22.28
CA ARG A 68 -9.70 -4.40 -22.61
C ARG A 68 -9.16 -3.54 -23.74
N VAL A 69 -7.90 -3.12 -23.66
CA VAL A 69 -7.25 -2.28 -24.69
C VAL A 69 -7.11 -3.04 -26.01
N SER A 70 -6.81 -4.34 -25.96
CA SER A 70 -6.74 -5.20 -27.15
C SER A 70 -8.09 -5.29 -27.86
N ARG A 71 -9.21 -5.43 -27.14
CA ARG A 71 -10.56 -5.41 -27.71
C ARG A 71 -10.86 -4.07 -28.39
N MET A 72 -10.62 -2.95 -27.68
CA MET A 72 -10.82 -1.60 -28.24
C MET A 72 -9.98 -1.37 -29.51
N SER A 73 -8.74 -1.85 -29.51
CA SER A 73 -7.84 -1.74 -30.67
C SER A 73 -8.35 -2.52 -31.88
N LYS A 74 -8.92 -3.72 -31.67
CA LYS A 74 -9.54 -4.52 -32.75
C LYS A 74 -10.78 -3.84 -33.31
N ASP A 75 -11.63 -3.26 -32.46
CA ASP A 75 -12.82 -2.53 -32.89
C ASP A 75 -12.43 -1.30 -33.74
N LEU A 76 -11.44 -0.52 -33.28
CA LEU A 76 -10.89 0.62 -34.04
C LEU A 76 -10.25 0.18 -35.35
N ALA A 77 -9.49 -0.93 -35.36
CA ALA A 77 -8.90 -1.48 -36.58
C ALA A 77 -9.98 -1.94 -37.57
N SER A 78 -11.09 -2.49 -37.11
CA SER A 78 -12.24 -2.87 -37.95
C SER A 78 -12.95 -1.65 -38.58
N MET A 79 -12.97 -0.52 -37.87
CA MET A 79 -13.51 0.76 -38.36
C MET A 79 -12.54 1.46 -39.33
N LYS A 80 -11.22 1.32 -39.11
CA LYS A 80 -10.15 1.84 -39.97
C LYS A 80 -10.22 1.31 -41.41
N TRP A 81 -10.65 0.07 -41.64
CA TRP A 81 -10.87 -0.41 -43.01
C TRP A 81 -11.98 0.36 -43.77
N ARG A 82 -12.83 1.12 -43.05
CA ARG A 82 -13.91 1.93 -43.61
C ARG A 82 -13.58 3.43 -43.72
N LEU A 83 -12.52 3.93 -43.05
CA LEU A 83 -12.17 5.37 -43.02
C LEU A 83 -10.65 5.59 -43.13
N SER A 84 -10.22 6.61 -43.88
CA SER A 84 -8.81 7.05 -43.88
C SER A 84 -8.46 7.73 -42.55
N LEU A 85 -7.59 7.12 -41.75
CA LEU A 85 -7.14 7.70 -40.48
C LEU A 85 -6.21 8.91 -40.68
N THR A 86 -6.38 9.92 -39.81
CA THR A 86 -5.44 11.04 -39.67
C THR A 86 -4.10 10.57 -39.07
N ASP A 87 -3.07 11.42 -39.15
CA ASP A 87 -1.74 11.08 -38.60
C ASP A 87 -1.77 10.96 -37.06
N ASP A 88 -2.52 11.84 -36.39
CA ASP A 88 -2.76 11.77 -34.93
C ASP A 88 -3.36 10.43 -34.51
N GLN A 89 -4.39 9.96 -35.22
CA GLN A 89 -5.00 8.66 -34.95
C GLN A 89 -4.03 7.48 -35.15
N ARG A 90 -3.04 7.61 -36.05
CA ARG A 90 -2.00 6.58 -36.23
C ARG A 90 -0.99 6.60 -35.07
N HIS A 91 -0.68 7.78 -34.55
CA HIS A 91 0.17 7.94 -33.38
C HIS A 91 -0.48 7.30 -32.14
N ASP A 92 -1.75 7.60 -31.90
CA ASP A 92 -2.52 7.03 -30.78
C ASP A 92 -2.54 5.50 -30.81
N LEU A 93 -2.74 4.89 -32.00
CA LEU A 93 -2.70 3.44 -32.16
C LEU A 93 -1.33 2.84 -31.81
N LYS A 94 -0.23 3.53 -32.12
CA LYS A 94 1.12 3.08 -31.72
C LYS A 94 1.29 3.17 -30.21
N GLN A 95 0.79 4.24 -29.59
CA GLN A 95 0.86 4.41 -28.14
C GLN A 95 0.02 3.35 -27.40
N PHE A 96 -1.18 3.03 -27.90
CA PHE A 96 -1.98 1.93 -27.35
C PHE A 96 -1.28 0.58 -27.48
N ALA A 97 -0.64 0.31 -28.61
CA ALA A 97 0.13 -0.93 -28.81
C ALA A 97 1.33 -1.03 -27.87
N LEU A 98 2.03 0.08 -27.61
CA LEU A 98 3.11 0.12 -26.63
C LEU A 98 2.56 -0.15 -25.22
N ARG A 99 1.50 0.57 -24.82
CA ARG A 99 0.89 0.41 -23.48
C ARG A 99 0.38 -1.02 -23.26
N LEU A 100 -0.22 -1.64 -24.28
CA LEU A 100 -0.64 -3.04 -24.23
C LEU A 100 0.54 -3.96 -23.89
N ARG A 101 1.65 -3.83 -24.61
CA ARG A 101 2.86 -4.64 -24.39
C ARG A 101 3.46 -4.42 -23.00
N VAL A 102 3.43 -3.19 -22.50
CA VAL A 102 3.90 -2.86 -21.14
C VAL A 102 3.08 -3.63 -20.11
N HIS A 103 1.74 -3.54 -20.16
CA HIS A 103 0.90 -4.22 -19.17
C HIS A 103 0.98 -5.76 -19.28
N GLU A 104 1.07 -6.31 -20.49
CA GLU A 104 1.26 -7.76 -20.68
C GLU A 104 2.58 -8.24 -20.06
N ARG A 105 3.69 -7.52 -20.30
CA ARG A 105 5.00 -7.87 -19.72
C ARG A 105 5.04 -7.64 -18.22
N LEU A 106 4.42 -6.56 -17.73
CA LEU A 106 4.35 -6.27 -16.30
C LEU A 106 3.55 -7.35 -15.56
N ALA A 107 2.44 -7.84 -16.13
CA ALA A 107 1.69 -8.96 -15.55
C ALA A 107 2.56 -10.20 -15.38
N LEU A 108 3.27 -10.61 -16.45
CA LEU A 108 4.18 -11.76 -16.40
C LEU A 108 5.32 -11.56 -15.38
N ALA A 109 5.88 -10.36 -15.30
CA ALA A 109 6.93 -10.05 -14.35
C ALA A 109 6.43 -10.10 -12.89
N LEU A 110 5.21 -9.63 -12.63
CA LEU A 110 4.59 -9.69 -11.31
C LEU A 110 4.31 -11.13 -10.87
N ASP A 111 3.81 -11.98 -11.78
CA ASP A 111 3.62 -13.40 -11.50
C ASP A 111 4.96 -14.10 -11.24
N ALA A 112 6.00 -13.79 -12.02
CA ALA A 112 7.34 -14.34 -11.80
C ALA A 112 7.91 -13.95 -10.43
N VAL A 113 7.67 -12.72 -9.96
CA VAL A 113 8.06 -12.29 -8.61
C VAL A 113 7.22 -13.00 -7.54
N ALA A 114 5.93 -13.23 -7.79
CA ALA A 114 5.05 -13.93 -6.84
C ALA A 114 5.43 -15.41 -6.66
N ASP A 115 5.99 -16.03 -7.68
CA ASP A 115 6.44 -17.42 -7.67
C ASP A 115 7.90 -17.59 -7.18
N ASP A 116 8.64 -16.49 -7.00
CA ASP A 116 9.99 -16.47 -6.44
C ASP A 116 9.96 -16.24 -4.93
N ASP A 117 10.16 -17.32 -4.17
CA ASP A 117 10.16 -17.30 -2.70
C ASP A 117 11.21 -16.35 -2.11
N ASP A 118 12.37 -16.21 -2.75
CA ASP A 118 13.44 -15.33 -2.27
C ASP A 118 13.05 -13.85 -2.48
N GLN A 119 12.42 -13.51 -3.60
CA GLN A 119 11.89 -12.17 -3.85
C GLN A 119 10.78 -11.83 -2.86
N VAL A 120 9.82 -12.73 -2.67
CA VAL A 120 8.71 -12.54 -1.73
C VAL A 120 9.26 -12.37 -0.31
N GLY A 121 10.22 -13.21 0.10
CA GLY A 121 10.89 -13.10 1.38
C GLY A 121 11.56 -11.74 1.58
N ARG A 122 12.22 -11.19 0.55
CA ARG A 122 12.82 -9.84 0.61
C ARG A 122 11.78 -8.75 0.78
N ILE A 123 10.63 -8.84 0.09
CA ILE A 123 9.53 -7.87 0.21
C ILE A 123 9.01 -7.87 1.65
N VAL A 124 8.69 -9.04 2.20
CA VAL A 124 8.17 -9.19 3.57
C VAL A 124 9.18 -8.72 4.61
N ALA A 125 10.45 -9.13 4.50
CA ALA A 125 11.49 -8.71 5.43
C ALA A 125 11.72 -7.19 5.39
N SER A 126 11.65 -6.58 4.20
CA SER A 126 11.72 -5.12 4.08
C SER A 126 10.49 -4.44 4.68
N ALA A 127 9.29 -4.97 4.47
CA ALA A 127 8.06 -4.46 5.04
C ALA A 127 8.09 -4.53 6.58
N GLN A 128 8.54 -5.65 7.15
CA GLN A 128 8.68 -5.84 8.59
C GLN A 128 9.64 -4.83 9.22
N ARG A 129 10.81 -4.61 8.62
CA ARG A 129 11.77 -3.60 9.11
C ARG A 129 11.15 -2.21 9.10
N SER A 130 10.56 -1.79 7.98
CA SER A 130 9.92 -0.48 7.88
C SER A 130 8.73 -0.32 8.83
N ALA A 131 7.93 -1.36 9.04
CA ALA A 131 6.85 -1.36 10.02
C ALA A 131 7.38 -1.16 11.45
N SER A 132 8.45 -1.88 11.80
CA SER A 132 9.07 -1.79 13.13
C SER A 132 9.66 -0.40 13.38
N GLU A 133 10.33 0.17 12.38
CA GLU A 133 10.87 1.54 12.44
C GLU A 133 9.75 2.57 12.62
N GLU A 134 8.65 2.43 11.89
CA GLU A 134 7.51 3.34 11.96
C GLU A 134 6.80 3.27 13.32
N VAL A 135 6.53 2.07 13.83
CA VAL A 135 5.94 1.87 15.16
C VAL A 135 6.88 2.41 16.24
N SER A 136 8.18 2.09 16.17
CA SER A 136 9.15 2.62 17.14
C SER A 136 9.20 4.14 17.12
N SER A 137 9.21 4.76 15.94
CA SER A 137 9.20 6.22 15.82
C SER A 137 7.93 6.81 16.40
N ALA A 138 6.76 6.22 16.12
CA ALA A 138 5.49 6.70 16.64
C ALA A 138 5.43 6.61 18.18
N VAL A 139 5.91 5.49 18.75
CA VAL A 139 5.99 5.31 20.20
C VAL A 139 6.98 6.29 20.82
N SER A 140 8.19 6.44 20.25
CA SER A 140 9.17 7.41 20.75
C SER A 140 8.63 8.84 20.72
N SER A 141 8.01 9.26 19.61
CA SER A 141 7.36 10.57 19.52
C SER A 141 6.27 10.75 20.58
N LYS A 142 5.43 9.73 20.80
CA LYS A 142 4.38 9.81 21.82
C LYS A 142 4.95 9.84 23.23
N LEU A 143 6.01 9.10 23.51
CA LEU A 143 6.70 9.12 24.80
C LEU A 143 7.37 10.47 25.06
N ILE A 144 7.96 11.10 24.05
CA ILE A 144 8.52 12.46 24.18
C ILE A 144 7.42 13.48 24.49
N GLU A 145 6.27 13.39 23.82
CA GLU A 145 5.11 14.26 24.12
C GLU A 145 4.59 14.07 25.55
N LEU A 146 4.60 12.82 26.04
CA LEU A 146 4.16 12.48 27.39
C LEU A 146 5.24 12.68 28.47
N ALA A 147 6.50 12.85 28.08
CA ALA A 147 7.61 13.03 29.00
C ALA A 147 7.54 14.42 29.62
N VAL A 148 6.90 14.51 30.78
CA VAL A 148 6.89 15.73 31.58
C VAL A 148 8.14 15.78 32.44
N ASP A 149 9.05 16.72 32.18
CA ASP A 149 10.21 16.95 33.04
C ASP A 149 9.77 17.74 34.28
N GLN A 150 9.88 17.11 35.45
CA GLN A 150 9.56 17.74 36.74
C GLN A 150 10.50 18.90 37.11
N ARG A 151 11.61 19.05 36.38
CA ARG A 151 12.60 20.11 36.58
C ARG A 151 12.36 21.32 35.68
N GLU A 152 11.35 21.29 34.83
CA GLU A 152 10.93 22.45 34.04
C GLU A 152 10.57 23.63 34.98
N PRO A 153 11.12 24.84 34.73
CA PRO A 153 10.91 26.00 35.61
C PRO A 153 9.43 26.34 35.83
N ASP A 154 8.61 26.06 34.83
CA ASP A 154 7.18 26.29 34.69
C ASP A 154 6.34 25.04 34.99
N TYR A 155 6.96 23.93 35.45
CA TYR A 155 6.25 22.69 35.78
C TYR A 155 5.11 22.94 36.79
N ALA A 156 5.38 23.72 37.84
CA ALA A 156 4.41 24.02 38.88
C ALA A 156 3.22 24.84 38.35
N GLU A 157 3.46 25.73 37.37
CA GLU A 157 2.44 26.60 36.78
C GLU A 157 1.48 25.79 35.90
N HIS A 158 2.02 24.95 35.00
CA HIS A 158 1.21 24.13 34.09
C HIS A 158 0.66 22.84 34.72
N ARG A 159 1.02 22.52 35.97
CA ARG A 159 0.57 21.29 36.64
C ARG A 159 -0.95 21.21 36.77
N ASN A 160 -1.60 22.30 37.12
CA ASN A 160 -3.05 22.31 37.33
C ASN A 160 -3.80 22.11 36.01
N GLU A 161 -3.39 22.80 34.95
CA GLU A 161 -3.95 22.64 33.60
C GLU A 161 -3.78 21.21 33.07
N ARG A 162 -2.61 20.59 33.32
CA ARG A 162 -2.35 19.18 32.95
C ARG A 162 -3.19 18.20 33.75
N LEU A 163 -3.41 18.42 35.05
CA LEU A 163 -4.29 17.59 35.86
C LEU A 163 -5.74 17.71 35.43
N GLU A 164 -6.17 18.92 35.08
CA GLU A 164 -7.50 19.17 34.55
C GLU A 164 -7.69 18.46 33.20
N ALA A 165 -6.73 18.58 32.28
CA ALA A 165 -6.73 17.83 31.01
C ALA A 165 -6.70 16.31 31.24
N PHE A 166 -5.94 15.82 32.23
CA PHE A 166 -5.92 14.41 32.58
C PHE A 166 -7.29 13.90 33.05
N VAL A 167 -7.97 14.64 33.91
CA VAL A 167 -9.30 14.27 34.41
C VAL A 167 -10.37 14.40 33.33
N LEU A 168 -10.42 15.52 32.64
CA LEU A 168 -11.50 15.83 31.70
C LEU A 168 -11.38 15.10 30.37
N ILE A 169 -10.15 14.83 29.92
CA ILE A 169 -9.90 14.22 28.61
C ILE A 169 -9.47 12.77 28.79
N ASN A 170 -8.33 12.52 29.45
CA ASN A 170 -7.74 11.18 29.48
C ASN A 170 -8.58 10.17 30.26
N LEU A 171 -9.03 10.53 31.47
CA LEU A 171 -9.91 9.68 32.30
C LEU A 171 -11.30 9.49 31.67
N ALA A 172 -11.83 10.51 30.99
CA ALA A 172 -13.10 10.40 30.28
C ALA A 172 -13.00 9.42 29.08
N ILE A 173 -11.92 9.50 28.29
CA ILE A 173 -11.64 8.56 27.19
C ILE A 173 -11.47 7.14 27.73
N LEU A 174 -10.72 6.96 28.83
CA LEU A 174 -10.51 5.65 29.44
C LEU A 174 -11.84 5.04 29.93
N LYS A 175 -12.68 5.84 30.59
CA LYS A 175 -14.01 5.41 31.04
C LYS A 175 -14.89 4.98 29.86
N ALA A 176 -14.93 5.79 28.80
CA ALA A 176 -15.72 5.48 27.60
C ALA A 176 -15.25 4.18 26.91
N LYS A 177 -13.94 3.92 26.84
CA LYS A 177 -13.40 2.65 26.33
C LYS A 177 -13.83 1.46 27.19
N TYR A 178 -13.68 1.57 28.51
CA TYR A 178 -14.09 0.51 29.44
C TYR A 178 -15.58 0.20 29.35
N GLU A 179 -16.43 1.22 29.22
CA GLU A 179 -17.88 1.06 29.05
C GLU A 179 -18.25 0.43 27.70
N ALA A 180 -17.49 0.70 26.63
CA ALA A 180 -17.70 0.06 25.33
C ALA A 180 -17.32 -1.43 25.36
N GLU A 181 -16.19 -1.78 25.97
CA GLU A 181 -15.72 -3.18 26.11
C GLU A 181 -16.65 -4.01 27.02
N THR A 182 -17.11 -3.44 28.13
CA THR A 182 -18.04 -4.14 29.05
C THR A 182 -19.50 -4.09 28.59
N GLY A 183 -19.90 -3.09 27.81
CA GLY A 183 -21.26 -2.96 27.28
C GLY A 183 -21.58 -3.96 26.15
N GLU A 184 -20.59 -4.41 25.39
CA GLU A 184 -20.75 -5.47 24.39
C GLU A 184 -21.00 -6.85 25.01
N GLU A 185 -20.41 -7.16 26.18
CA GLU A 185 -20.61 -8.45 26.87
C GLU A 185 -22.02 -8.65 27.45
N PHE A 186 -22.80 -7.57 27.67
CA PHE A 186 -24.15 -7.66 28.24
C PHE A 186 -25.28 -7.66 27.20
N ASN A 187 -24.96 -7.58 25.90
CA ASN A 187 -25.96 -7.45 24.82
C ASN A 187 -26.09 -8.73 23.95
N GLU A 188 -25.74 -9.89 24.50
CA GLU A 188 -26.13 -11.21 23.99
C GLU A 188 -27.17 -11.86 24.92
N TYR A 189 -28.43 -11.40 24.86
CA TYR A 189 -29.59 -12.16 25.34
C TYR A 189 -30.83 -11.86 24.48
#